data_AF-A0A9X0A0D0-F1
#
_entry.id   AF-A0A9X0A0D0-F1
#
_cell.length_a   1.000
_cell.length_b   1.000
_cell.length_c   1.000
_cell.angle_alpha   90.00
_cell.angle_beta   90.00
_cell.angle_gamma   90.00
#
_symmetry.space_group_name_H-M   'P 1'
#
loop_
_entity.id
_entity.type
_entity.pdbx_description
1 polymer ?
#
loop_
_entity_poly.entity_id
_entity_poly.type
_entity_poly.pdbx_seq_one_letter_code
_entity_poly.pdbx_strand_id
1 'polypeptide(L)'
;MYESFVAQTEQFYTAGRPPWYNLQGQLKEPFVIGLCGGSASGKTTVANKIIEQLGVPWVSMLSLDAFYKVLTPEQHKAALRNDYNFDHPDSFDADLAVNILKKLKEGKSVQVPVYDFKTHSRLDQKE
;
A
#
# COMPACT_ATOMS: atom_id res chain seq x y z
N MET A 1 -35.00 -29.43 -7.47
CA MET A 1 -33.97 -29.98 -6.57
C MET A 1 -32.66 -29.96 -7.35
N TYR A 2 -31.90 -28.88 -7.14
CA TYR A 2 -30.50 -28.62 -7.54
C TYR A 2 -30.02 -29.03 -8.94
N GLU A 3 -30.18 -28.12 -9.90
CA GLU A 3 -29.18 -27.92 -10.95
C GLU A 3 -28.12 -26.92 -10.48
N SER A 4 -26.88 -27.14 -10.90
CA SER A 4 -25.82 -26.17 -11.23
C SER A 4 -24.46 -26.62 -10.70
N PHE A 5 -23.83 -27.56 -11.40
CA PHE A 5 -22.37 -27.70 -11.35
C PHE A 5 -21.80 -26.64 -12.29
N VAL A 6 -21.45 -25.47 -11.75
CA VAL A 6 -20.75 -24.43 -12.50
C VAL A 6 -19.30 -24.86 -12.66
N ALA A 7 -19.03 -25.57 -13.74
CA ALA A 7 -17.69 -25.63 -14.32
C ALA A 7 -17.52 -24.36 -15.16
N GLN A 8 -16.74 -23.39 -14.67
CA GLN A 8 -15.88 -22.49 -15.47
C GLN A 8 -15.33 -21.37 -14.60
N THR A 9 -14.01 -21.33 -14.45
CA THR A 9 -13.26 -20.07 -14.41
C THR A 9 -11.98 -20.26 -15.21
N GLU A 10 -12.11 -20.57 -16.50
CA GLU A 10 -11.06 -20.14 -17.43
C GLU A 10 -11.19 -18.62 -17.56
N GLN A 11 -10.27 -17.89 -16.93
CA GLN A 11 -10.11 -16.46 -17.18
C GLN A 11 -9.55 -16.30 -18.59
N PHE A 12 -10.44 -16.06 -19.55
CA PHE A 12 -10.08 -15.66 -20.90
C PHE A 12 -9.41 -14.29 -20.84
N TYR A 13 -8.08 -14.25 -20.81
CA TYR A 13 -7.34 -13.09 -21.28
C TYR A 13 -7.58 -13.03 -22.79
N THR A 14 -8.35 -12.04 -23.26
CA THR A 14 -8.30 -11.67 -24.67
C THR A 14 -6.83 -11.47 -25.03
N ALA A 15 -6.39 -11.98 -26.18
CA ALA A 15 -5.03 -11.89 -26.71
C ALA A 15 -4.61 -10.41 -26.86
N GLY A 16 -4.30 -9.79 -25.74
CA GLY A 16 -4.30 -8.37 -25.51
C GLY A 16 -3.26 -8.10 -24.46
N ARG A 17 -2.43 -7.12 -24.77
CA ARG A 17 -1.31 -6.76 -23.94
C ARG A 17 -1.79 -6.31 -22.56
N PRO A 18 -1.13 -6.72 -21.47
CA PRO A 18 -1.52 -6.23 -20.15
C PRO A 18 -1.52 -4.69 -20.05
N PRO A 19 -2.36 -4.10 -19.19
CA PRO A 19 -2.59 -2.64 -19.15
C PRO A 19 -1.36 -1.82 -18.77
N TRP A 20 -0.33 -2.46 -18.21
CA TRP A 20 0.95 -1.84 -17.87
C TRP A 20 1.89 -1.66 -19.06
N TYR A 21 1.43 -1.89 -20.29
CA TYR A 21 2.19 -1.55 -21.49
C TYR A 21 1.39 -0.74 -22.50
N ASN A 22 2.08 0.14 -23.23
CA ASN A 22 1.50 0.92 -24.32
C ASN A 22 1.40 0.14 -25.66
N LEU A 23 0.92 0.80 -26.71
CA LEU A 23 0.81 0.21 -28.05
C LEU A 23 2.18 -0.14 -28.66
N GLN A 24 3.26 0.55 -28.25
CA GLN A 24 4.58 0.44 -28.87
C GLN A 24 5.44 -0.68 -28.32
N GLY A 25 5.28 -1.09 -27.07
CA GLY A 25 6.27 -2.00 -26.47
C GLY A 25 6.59 -1.72 -25.03
N GLN A 26 6.21 -0.55 -24.54
CA GLN A 26 6.92 0.05 -23.42
C GLN A 26 6.05 -0.01 -22.19
N LEU A 27 6.69 -0.21 -21.04
CA LEU A 27 6.01 -0.14 -19.76
C LEU A 27 5.39 1.24 -19.61
N LYS A 28 4.10 1.28 -19.28
CA LYS A 28 3.42 2.53 -18.95
C LYS A 28 3.79 2.89 -17.52
N GLU A 29 4.22 4.13 -17.31
CA GLU A 29 4.48 4.65 -15.98
C GLU A 29 3.20 4.59 -15.13
N PRO A 30 3.24 4.00 -13.92
CA PRO A 30 2.12 3.99 -13.00
C PRO A 30 1.69 5.40 -12.60
N PHE A 31 0.38 5.61 -12.56
CA PHE A 31 -0.21 6.86 -12.08
C PHE A 31 -0.33 6.83 -10.56
N VAL A 32 0.20 7.85 -9.89
CA VAL A 32 0.23 7.94 -8.42
C VAL A 32 -0.74 9.01 -7.95
N ILE A 33 -1.63 8.64 -7.03
CA ILE A 33 -2.59 9.55 -6.38
C ILE A 33 -2.24 9.60 -4.89
N GLY A 34 -1.92 10.79 -4.38
CA GLY A 34 -1.70 11.01 -2.95
C GLY A 34 -3.01 11.41 -2.25
N LEU A 35 -3.36 10.71 -1.17
CA LEU A 35 -4.49 11.04 -0.31
C LEU A 35 -3.97 11.52 1.04
N CYS A 36 -4.11 12.83 1.31
CA CYS A 36 -3.59 13.48 2.51
C CYS A 36 -4.72 13.97 3.43
N GLY A 37 -4.43 14.11 4.73
CA GLY A 37 -5.41 14.53 5.74
C GLY A 37 -5.07 14.00 7.13
N GLY A 38 -5.69 14.57 8.17
CA GLY A 38 -5.47 14.17 9.56
C GLY A 38 -5.84 12.71 9.85
N SER A 39 -5.37 12.19 10.99
CA SER A 39 -5.81 10.87 11.46
C SER A 39 -7.34 10.81 11.60
N ALA A 40 -7.93 9.64 11.32
CA ALA A 40 -9.38 9.41 11.32
C ALA A 40 -10.23 10.30 10.38
N SER A 41 -9.63 11.04 9.43
CA SER A 41 -10.37 11.89 8.48
C SER A 41 -11.07 11.14 7.34
N GLY A 42 -11.01 9.80 7.31
CA GLY A 42 -11.68 8.97 6.30
C GLY A 42 -10.87 8.68 5.02
N LYS A 43 -9.56 8.95 4.98
CA LYS A 43 -8.69 8.72 3.80
C LYS A 43 -8.80 7.29 3.26
N THR A 44 -8.63 6.30 4.13
CA THR A 44 -8.70 4.87 3.77
C THR A 44 -10.07 4.51 3.21
N THR A 45 -11.14 5.04 3.79
CA THR A 45 -12.51 4.83 3.29
C THR A 45 -12.70 5.40 1.89
N VAL A 46 -12.19 6.60 1.63
CA VAL A 46 -12.25 7.23 0.30
C VAL A 46 -11.41 6.43 -0.70
N ALA A 47 -10.20 6.03 -0.34
CA ALA A 47 -9.32 5.22 -1.18
C ALA A 47 -9.99 3.92 -1.62
N ASN A 48 -10.55 3.17 -0.66
CA ASN A 48 -11.25 1.91 -0.92
C ASN A 48 -12.46 2.12 -1.82
N LYS A 49 -13.27 3.17 -1.59
CA LYS A 49 -14.40 3.49 -2.47
C LYS A 49 -13.97 3.82 -3.90
N ILE A 50 -12.86 4.51 -4.09
CA ILE A 50 -12.31 4.79 -5.43
C ILE A 50 -11.88 3.48 -6.10
N ILE A 51 -11.18 2.59 -5.39
CA ILE A 51 -10.75 1.29 -5.91
C ILE A 51 -11.96 0.42 -6.30
N GLU A 52 -12.97 0.36 -5.43
CA GLU A 52 -14.22 -0.35 -5.67
C GLU A 52 -14.96 0.19 -6.91
N GLN A 53 -15.05 1.52 -7.05
CA GLN A 53 -15.71 2.14 -8.20
C GLN A 53 -14.94 2.00 -9.51
N LEU A 54 -13.60 1.97 -9.46
CA LEU A 54 -12.78 1.69 -10.64
C LEU A 54 -13.00 0.26 -11.13
N GLY A 55 -13.22 -0.70 -10.22
CA GLY A 55 -13.58 -2.08 -10.57
C GLY A 55 -12.49 -2.84 -11.34
N VAL A 56 -11.22 -2.45 -11.16
CA VAL A 56 -10.09 -3.05 -11.87
C VAL A 56 -9.07 -3.65 -10.89
N PRO A 57 -8.47 -4.80 -11.19
CA PRO A 57 -7.58 -5.51 -10.26
C PRO A 57 -6.16 -4.94 -10.19
N TRP A 58 -5.81 -3.95 -11.03
CA TRP A 58 -4.44 -3.41 -11.14
C TRP A 58 -4.24 -2.09 -10.38
N VAL A 59 -4.99 -1.88 -9.30
CA VAL A 59 -4.77 -0.76 -8.37
C VAL A 59 -4.14 -1.29 -7.09
N SER A 60 -3.07 -0.63 -6.63
CA SER A 60 -2.42 -0.95 -5.36
C SER A 60 -2.53 0.24 -4.41
N MET A 61 -2.81 -0.04 -3.14
CA MET A 61 -2.85 0.96 -2.07
C MET A 61 -1.57 0.86 -1.25
N LEU A 62 -0.85 1.97 -1.08
CA LEU A 62 0.33 2.06 -0.23
C LEU A 62 0.04 3.04 0.91
N SER A 63 -0.01 2.55 2.15
CA SER A 63 -0.17 3.41 3.33
C SER A 63 1.19 3.88 3.84
N LEU A 64 1.31 5.17 4.17
CA LEU A 64 2.51 5.71 4.83
C LEU A 64 2.65 5.20 6.28
N ASP A 65 1.57 4.69 6.88
CA ASP A 65 1.64 4.16 8.24
C ASP A 65 2.50 2.88 8.33
N ALA A 66 2.68 2.16 7.22
CA ALA A 66 3.60 1.03 7.13
C ALA A 66 5.07 1.44 7.37
N PHE A 67 5.37 2.74 7.21
CA PHE A 67 6.72 3.28 7.23
C PHE A 67 7.07 3.96 8.56
N TYR A 68 6.29 3.80 9.62
CA TYR A 68 6.76 4.21 10.95
C TYR A 68 8.12 3.57 11.27
N LYS A 69 8.97 4.35 11.94
CA LYS A 69 10.25 3.85 12.46
C LYS A 69 10.00 2.99 13.69
N VAL A 70 10.85 1.99 13.87
CA VAL A 70 10.88 1.20 15.12
C VAL A 70 11.38 2.12 16.22
N LEU A 71 10.68 2.12 17.36
CA LEU A 71 11.06 2.95 18.49
C LEU A 71 12.30 2.39 19.20
N THR A 72 13.18 3.28 19.63
CA THR A 72 14.25 2.96 20.58
C THR A 72 13.67 2.66 21.97
N PRO A 73 14.42 1.98 22.87
CA PRO A 73 13.96 1.73 24.24
C PRO A 73 13.53 3.00 24.99
N GLU A 74 14.20 4.12 24.76
CA GLU A 74 13.89 5.43 25.34
C GLU A 74 12.57 5.98 24.79
N GLN A 75 12.39 5.90 23.47
CA GLN A 75 11.15 6.34 22.82
C GLN A 75 9.96 5.47 23.20
N HIS A 76 10.15 4.16 23.39
CA HIS A 76 9.13 3.28 23.96
C HIS A 76 8.66 3.74 25.34
N LYS A 77 9.59 4.11 26.23
CA LYS A 77 9.26 4.65 27.56
C LYS A 77 8.51 5.99 27.46
N ALA A 78 8.84 6.83 26.48
CA ALA A 78 8.11 8.07 26.22
C ALA A 78 6.69 7.79 25.69
N ALA A 79 6.54 6.87 24.73
CA ALA A 79 5.26 6.47 24.16
C ALA A 79 4.30 5.90 25.22
N LEU A 80 4.78 5.05 26.12
CA LEU A 80 4.00 4.51 27.24
C LEU A 80 3.49 5.59 28.21
N ARG A 81 4.16 6.75 28.26
CA ARG A 81 3.76 7.91 29.06
C ARG A 81 2.94 8.94 28.26
N ASN A 82 2.56 8.62 27.01
CA ASN A 82 1.94 9.54 26.05
C ASN A 82 2.79 10.80 25.76
N ASP A 83 4.10 10.68 25.87
CA ASP A 83 5.08 11.77 25.71
C ASP A 83 5.91 11.59 24.42
N TYR A 84 5.37 10.85 23.44
CA TYR A 84 6.00 10.64 22.14
C TYR A 84 5.08 11.14 21.03
N ASN A 85 5.61 12.00 20.16
CA ASN A 85 4.86 12.57 19.04
C ASN A 85 5.00 11.69 17.79
N PHE A 86 4.00 10.84 17.55
CA PHE A 86 3.96 10.00 16.35
C PHE A 86 3.72 10.78 15.06
N ASP A 87 3.16 12.00 15.13
CA ASP A 87 2.89 12.84 13.96
C ASP A 87 4.10 13.67 13.52
N HIS A 88 5.23 13.59 14.24
CA HIS A 88 6.46 14.27 13.83
C HIS A 88 6.98 13.67 12.51
N PRO A 89 7.42 14.48 11.52
CA PRO A 89 7.95 13.96 10.25
C PRO A 89 9.07 12.92 10.42
N ASP A 90 9.89 13.06 11.46
CA ASP A 90 10.99 12.12 11.74
C ASP A 90 10.53 10.76 12.26
N SER A 91 9.27 10.60 12.67
CA SER A 91 8.70 9.31 13.10
C SER A 91 8.49 8.36 11.91
N PHE A 92 8.57 8.86 10.68
CA PHE A 92 8.42 8.09 9.44
C PHE A 92 9.78 7.85 8.76
N ASP A 93 9.93 6.67 8.18
CA ASP A 93 11.04 6.28 7.31
C ASP A 93 10.74 6.76 5.88
N ALA A 94 10.81 8.08 5.69
CA ALA A 94 10.48 8.73 4.43
C ALA A 94 11.39 8.26 3.28
N ASP A 95 12.67 8.01 3.55
CA ASP A 95 13.62 7.51 2.56
C ASP A 95 13.22 6.12 2.05
N LEU A 96 12.80 5.22 2.94
CA LEU A 96 12.29 3.92 2.56
C LEU A 96 11.00 4.05 1.72
N ALA A 97 10.06 4.90 2.13
CA ALA A 97 8.82 5.14 1.40
C ALA A 97 9.09 5.66 -0.02
N VAL A 98 9.97 6.65 -0.16
CA VAL A 98 10.37 7.21 -1.46
C VAL A 98 11.07 6.16 -2.33
N ASN A 99 11.94 5.34 -1.75
CA ASN A 99 12.62 4.27 -2.49
C ASN A 99 11.62 3.21 -3.01
N ILE A 100 10.66 2.80 -2.18
CA ILE A 100 9.59 1.88 -2.60
C ILE A 100 8.75 2.51 -3.71
N LEU A 101 8.33 3.77 -3.55
CA LEU A 101 7.54 4.48 -4.55
C LEU A 101 8.27 4.59 -5.90
N LYS A 102 9.58 4.90 -5.89
CA LYS A 102 10.40 4.94 -7.11
C LYS A 102 10.42 3.59 -7.83
N LYS A 103 10.65 2.49 -7.09
CA LYS A 103 10.64 1.13 -7.65
C LYS A 103 9.27 0.77 -8.23
N LEU A 104 8.18 1.12 -7.54
CA LEU A 104 6.83 0.93 -8.06
C LEU A 104 6.62 1.69 -9.36
N LYS A 105 7.05 2.96 -9.44
CA LYS A 105 6.97 3.76 -10.68
C LYS A 105 7.78 3.18 -11.84
N GLU A 106 8.83 2.42 -11.55
CA GLU A 106 9.61 1.68 -12.55
C GLU A 106 8.97 0.33 -12.96
N GLY A 107 7.80 -0.01 -12.41
CA GLY A 107 7.12 -1.29 -12.63
C GLY A 107 7.79 -2.48 -11.93
N LYS A 108 8.64 -2.22 -10.94
CA LYS A 108 9.31 -3.27 -10.16
C LYS A 108 8.42 -3.72 -9.01
N SER A 109 8.39 -5.03 -8.77
CA SER A 109 7.85 -5.58 -7.54
C SER A 109 8.68 -5.10 -6.34
N VAL A 110 7.99 -4.84 -5.23
CA VAL A 110 8.56 -4.33 -3.98
C VAL A 110 7.99 -5.15 -2.82
N GLN A 111 8.67 -5.10 -1.69
CA GLN A 111 8.16 -5.61 -0.43
C GLN A 111 7.91 -4.43 0.50
N VAL A 112 6.67 -4.25 0.92
CA VAL A 112 6.25 -3.20 1.84
C VAL A 112 6.41 -3.72 3.28
N PRO A 113 7.04 -2.96 4.18
CA PRO A 113 7.13 -3.35 5.58
C PRO A 113 5.74 -3.43 6.22
N VAL A 114 5.56 -4.35 7.16
CA VAL A 114 4.36 -4.38 8.01
C VAL A 114 4.72 -3.80 9.37
N TYR A 115 4.00 -2.75 9.79
CA TYR A 115 4.20 -2.09 11.07
C TYR A 115 3.13 -2.52 12.09
N ASP A 116 3.56 -2.97 13.26
CA ASP A 116 2.67 -3.30 14.37
C ASP A 116 2.54 -2.12 15.32
N PHE A 117 1.37 -1.48 15.31
CA PHE A 117 1.04 -0.34 16.17
C PHE A 117 0.96 -0.69 17.66
N LYS A 118 0.78 -1.96 18.02
CA LYS A 118 0.73 -2.38 19.43
C LYS A 118 2.12 -2.45 20.04
N THR A 119 3.07 -2.98 19.27
CA THR A 119 4.45 -3.18 19.72
C THR A 119 5.40 -2.11 19.21
N HIS A 120 4.94 -1.15 18.40
CA HIS A 120 5.73 -0.12 17.72
C HIS A 120 6.99 -0.69 17.03
N SER A 121 6.82 -1.85 16.39
CA SER A 121 7.89 -2.59 15.74
C SER A 121 7.51 -2.98 14.32
N ARG A 122 8.50 -3.36 13.51
CA ARG A 122 8.27 -3.95 12.18
C ARG A 122 8.22 -5.45 12.31
N LEU A 123 7.24 -6.07 11.68
CA LEU A 123 7.16 -7.52 11.58
C LEU A 123 8.15 -8.03 10.54
N ASP A 124 8.61 -9.28 10.68
CA ASP A 124 9.45 -9.94 9.68
C ASP A 124 8.69 -10.19 8.37
N GLN A 125 7.35 -10.19 8.45
CA GLN A 125 6.46 -10.31 7.31
C GLN A 125 6.46 -9.02 6.49
N LYS A 126 6.38 -9.19 5.17
CA LYS A 126 6.31 -8.09 4.21
C LYS A 126 5.22 -8.41 3.19
N GLU A 127 4.49 -7.39 2.77
CA GLU A 127 3.40 -7.45 1.79
C GLU A 127 3.83 -6.98 0.40
#